data_AF-A0A528CF41-F1
#
_entry.id   AF-A0A528CF41-F1
#
_cell.length_a   1.000
_cell.length_b   1.000
_cell.length_c   1.000
_cell.angle_alpha   90.00
_cell.angle_beta   90.00
_cell.angle_gamma   90.00
#
_symmetry.space_group_name_H-M   'P 1'
#
loop_
_entity.id
_entity.type
_entity.pdbx_description
1 polymer ?
#
loop_
_entity_poly.entity_id
_entity_poly.type
_entity_poly.pdbx_seq_one_letter_code
_entity_poly.pdbx_strand_id
1 'polypeptide(L)'
;MAVDSLLWEAPVHHLAADYDDLDLDLEPKFDRTTAIKAAEENAESVHWWILGSESFRTTEDKPWQEVCGVVFRRGLISYDDRETILSRPGDPKGFAPPVEIHSVRTSRRTGPDGQDLRQLIIEIVQQRRGFYDQNEQELQDKHGDNPSGADFVFRGGATLIFDLREGHLRYAVRKRISDDARLEQQRDFLAGYRFGSTAFGYGLQGGSTGTALDEPFALVHRGG
;
A
#
# COMPACT_ATOMS: atom_id res chain seq x y z
N MET A 1 2.11 -2.47 -27.11
CA MET A 1 3.12 -1.88 -26.21
C MET A 1 3.26 -2.84 -25.04
N ALA A 2 4.48 -3.25 -24.70
CA ALA A 2 4.71 -4.32 -23.74
C ALA A 2 4.19 -3.94 -22.35
N VAL A 3 3.45 -4.87 -21.75
CA VAL A 3 2.97 -4.85 -20.37
C VAL A 3 4.17 -4.61 -19.46
N ASP A 4 4.06 -3.62 -18.57
CA ASP A 4 5.04 -3.36 -17.50
C ASP A 4 5.38 -4.70 -16.85
N SER A 5 6.56 -5.21 -17.17
CA SER A 5 7.04 -6.44 -16.56
C SER A 5 7.23 -6.11 -15.09
N LEU A 6 6.68 -6.95 -14.21
CA LEU A 6 6.98 -6.96 -12.79
C LEU A 6 8.50 -7.17 -12.64
N LEU A 7 9.25 -6.07 -12.68
CA LEU A 7 10.68 -6.05 -12.50
C LEU A 7 10.90 -6.13 -10.99
N TRP A 8 11.49 -7.23 -10.58
CA TRP A 8 12.01 -7.40 -9.24
C TRP A 8 13.19 -6.43 -9.09
N GLU A 9 12.91 -5.21 -8.64
CA GLU A 9 13.95 -4.21 -8.40
C GLU A 9 14.69 -4.55 -7.11
N ALA A 10 16.02 -4.58 -7.18
CA ALA A 10 16.83 -4.48 -5.98
C ALA A 10 16.50 -3.12 -5.32
N PRO A 11 16.32 -3.08 -4.00
CA PRO A 11 15.96 -1.84 -3.33
C PRO A 11 17.10 -0.81 -3.49
N VAL A 12 16.72 0.44 -3.73
CA VAL A 12 17.67 1.56 -3.92
C VAL A 12 18.51 1.79 -2.65
N HIS A 13 17.96 1.40 -1.50
CA HIS A 13 18.60 1.45 -0.18
C HIS A 13 18.72 0.05 0.41
N HIS A 14 19.80 -0.16 1.15
CA HIS A 14 19.92 -1.34 1.99
C HIS A 14 19.08 -1.17 3.25
N LEU A 15 17.86 -1.71 3.24
CA LEU A 15 16.99 -1.70 4.41
C LEU A 15 17.25 -2.95 5.24
N ALA A 16 17.51 -2.75 6.53
CA ALA A 16 17.57 -3.83 7.52
C ALA A 16 16.35 -3.74 8.43
N ALA A 17 15.88 -4.90 8.88
CA ALA A 17 14.93 -5.00 9.97
C ALA A 17 15.63 -5.79 11.06
N ASP A 18 15.96 -5.15 12.17
CA ASP A 18 16.51 -5.87 13.33
C ASP A 18 15.37 -6.66 13.98
N TYR A 19 15.33 -7.95 13.67
CA TYR A 19 14.23 -8.82 14.10
C TYR A 19 14.27 -9.11 15.59
N ASP A 20 15.43 -8.97 16.25
CA ASP A 20 15.53 -9.20 17.69
C ASP A 20 14.79 -8.09 18.47
N ASP A 21 14.67 -6.90 17.87
CA ASP A 21 13.90 -5.76 18.40
C ASP A 21 12.40 -5.83 18.04
N LEU A 22 12.05 -6.62 17.02
CA LEU A 22 10.69 -6.86 16.55
C LEU A 22 10.20 -8.19 17.14
N ASP A 23 9.50 -8.12 18.29
CA ASP A 23 8.88 -9.29 18.94
C ASP A 23 7.78 -9.92 18.04
N LEU A 24 8.20 -10.68 17.03
CA LEU A 24 7.35 -11.28 16.02
C LEU A 24 7.19 -12.78 16.26
N ASP A 25 5.95 -13.26 16.21
CA ASP A 25 5.65 -14.68 16.16
C ASP A 25 5.86 -15.20 14.73
N LEU A 26 7.06 -15.72 14.49
CA LEU A 26 7.48 -16.27 13.20
C LEU A 26 7.28 -17.80 13.10
N GLU A 27 6.69 -18.43 14.13
CA GLU A 27 6.48 -19.86 14.14
C GLU A 27 5.40 -20.29 13.14
N PRO A 28 5.60 -21.39 12.39
CA PRO A 28 4.59 -21.91 11.49
C PRO A 28 3.31 -22.28 12.22
N LYS A 29 2.20 -21.65 11.84
CA LYS A 29 0.86 -21.99 12.33
C LYS A 29 0.16 -22.87 11.30
N PHE A 30 -0.38 -24.00 11.77
CA PHE A 30 -1.06 -24.99 10.91
C PHE A 30 -2.59 -24.85 10.92
N ASP A 31 -3.11 -24.05 11.87
CA ASP A 31 -4.52 -23.66 11.91
C ASP A 31 -4.68 -22.25 11.33
N ARG A 32 -5.73 -22.07 10.50
CA ARG A 32 -5.99 -20.81 9.80
C ARG A 32 -6.25 -19.65 10.77
N THR A 33 -7.06 -19.88 11.80
CA THR A 33 -7.45 -18.82 12.76
C THR A 33 -6.22 -18.34 13.51
N THR A 34 -5.38 -19.27 13.95
CA THR A 34 -4.13 -18.98 14.64
C THR A 34 -3.13 -18.28 13.73
N ALA A 35 -3.03 -18.70 12.46
CA ALA A 35 -2.16 -18.05 11.47
C ALA A 35 -2.58 -16.60 11.18
N ILE A 36 -3.89 -16.34 11.06
CA ILE A 36 -4.42 -14.98 10.85
C ILE A 36 -4.12 -14.11 12.06
N LYS A 37 -4.42 -14.60 13.27
CA LYS A 37 -4.19 -13.86 14.51
C LYS A 37 -2.71 -13.50 14.69
N ALA A 38 -1.80 -14.46 14.48
CA ALA A 38 -0.37 -14.18 14.55
C ALA A 38 0.08 -13.15 13.50
N ALA A 39 -0.49 -13.19 12.28
CA ALA A 39 -0.20 -12.19 11.25
C ALA A 39 -0.71 -10.79 11.61
N GLU A 40 -1.87 -10.68 12.27
CA GLU A 40 -2.43 -9.42 12.77
C GLU A 40 -1.58 -8.84 13.92
N GLU A 41 -1.19 -9.67 14.89
CA GLU A 41 -0.31 -9.27 16.00
C GLU A 41 1.06 -8.82 15.46
N ASN A 42 1.64 -9.56 14.52
CA ASN A 42 2.88 -9.16 13.85
C ASN A 42 2.74 -7.85 13.06
N ALA A 43 1.60 -7.64 12.39
CA ALA A 43 1.33 -6.40 11.67
C ALA A 43 1.23 -5.21 12.63
N GLU A 44 0.64 -5.38 13.80
CA GLU A 44 0.61 -4.36 14.86
C GLU A 44 2.04 -4.05 15.37
N SER A 45 2.85 -5.06 15.66
CA SER A 45 4.25 -4.87 16.08
C SER A 45 5.06 -4.09 15.05
N VAL A 46 4.97 -4.47 13.76
CA VAL A 46 5.64 -3.76 12.66
C VAL A 46 5.09 -2.34 12.49
N HIS A 47 3.78 -2.15 12.65
CA HIS A 47 3.16 -0.82 12.57
C HIS A 47 3.74 0.11 13.62
N TRP A 48 3.84 -0.32 14.88
CA TRP A 48 4.44 0.48 15.95
C TRP A 48 5.93 0.73 15.76
N TRP A 49 6.66 -0.27 15.26
CA TRP A 49 8.07 -0.11 14.93
C TRP A 49 8.30 0.95 13.84
N ILE A 50 7.59 0.88 12.71
CA ILE A 50 7.77 1.80 11.58
C ILE A 50 7.18 3.19 11.88
N LEU A 51 5.98 3.26 12.45
CA LEU A 51 5.24 4.53 12.58
C LEU A 51 5.35 5.16 13.97
N GLY A 52 5.59 4.37 15.01
CA GLY A 52 5.60 4.79 16.41
C GLY A 52 6.98 5.05 17.02
N SER A 53 8.05 4.45 16.48
CA SER A 53 9.40 4.52 17.07
C SER A 53 10.15 5.81 16.74
N GLU A 54 10.50 6.64 17.73
CA GLU A 54 11.29 7.87 17.50
C GLU A 54 12.64 7.63 16.80
N SER A 55 13.29 6.48 17.04
CA SER A 55 14.56 6.15 16.37
C SER A 55 14.37 5.90 14.88
N PHE A 56 13.35 5.13 14.51
CA PHE A 56 12.98 4.92 13.10
C PHE A 56 12.63 6.25 12.43
N ARG A 57 11.86 7.09 13.16
CA ARG A 57 11.37 8.38 12.71
C ARG A 57 12.45 9.41 12.37
N THR A 58 13.67 9.24 12.87
CA THR A 58 14.75 10.24 12.74
C THR A 58 15.77 9.86 11.68
N THR A 59 15.89 8.57 11.34
CA THR A 59 17.00 8.05 10.53
C THR A 59 16.55 7.19 9.35
N GLU A 60 15.41 6.49 9.46
CA GLU A 60 15.04 5.42 8.52
C GLU A 60 13.87 5.79 7.60
N ASP A 61 12.99 6.72 7.98
CA ASP A 61 11.75 6.90 7.20
C ASP A 61 11.98 7.28 5.75
N LYS A 62 12.98 8.11 5.44
CA LYS A 62 13.19 8.57 4.07
C LYS A 62 13.64 7.41 3.16
N PRO A 63 14.68 6.62 3.48
CA PRO A 63 15.00 5.39 2.75
C PRO A 63 13.81 4.45 2.58
N TRP A 64 13.04 4.23 3.64
CA TRP A 64 11.84 3.40 3.59
C TRP A 64 10.76 4.00 2.69
N GLN A 65 10.57 5.32 2.71
CA GLN A 65 9.62 6.03 1.84
C GLN A 65 9.99 5.82 0.37
N GLU A 66 11.27 5.97 0.03
CA GLU A 66 11.78 5.82 -1.34
C GLU A 66 11.60 4.38 -1.86
N VAL A 67 11.85 3.40 -1.00
CA VAL A 67 11.70 1.96 -1.32
C VAL A 67 10.23 1.56 -1.43
N CYS A 68 9.41 1.86 -0.42
CA CYS A 68 8.02 1.41 -0.36
C CYS A 68 7.09 2.21 -1.29
N GLY A 69 7.42 3.48 -1.57
CA GLY A 69 6.55 4.36 -2.34
C GLY A 69 5.23 4.73 -1.64
N VAL A 70 5.17 4.59 -0.33
CA VAL A 70 4.14 5.17 0.56
C VAL A 70 4.72 6.40 1.22
N VAL A 71 3.91 7.28 1.79
CA VAL A 71 4.33 8.51 2.50
C VAL A 71 4.09 8.33 3.98
N PHE A 72 5.15 8.40 4.79
CA PHE A 72 5.06 8.24 6.25
C PHE A 72 4.77 9.56 6.97
N ARG A 73 5.20 10.68 6.40
CA ARG A 73 4.92 12.04 6.88
C ARG A 73 5.35 13.08 5.85
N ARG A 74 4.97 14.32 6.13
CA ARG A 74 5.36 15.50 5.36
C ARG A 74 6.87 15.78 5.44
N GLY A 75 7.45 16.25 4.34
CA GLY A 75 8.80 16.83 4.31
C GLY A 75 9.95 15.83 4.16
N LEU A 76 9.68 14.51 4.08
CA LEU A 76 10.71 13.51 3.79
C LEU A 76 11.13 13.56 2.31
N ILE A 77 10.14 13.65 1.43
CA ILE A 77 10.30 13.73 -0.02
C ILE A 77 9.29 14.75 -0.53
N SER A 78 9.78 15.93 -0.96
CA SER A 78 8.93 17.08 -1.26
C SER A 78 7.90 16.83 -2.37
N TYR A 79 8.24 16.01 -3.37
CA TYR A 79 7.31 15.71 -4.46
C TYR A 79 6.22 14.72 -4.07
N ASP A 80 6.30 14.07 -2.90
CA ASP A 80 5.29 13.15 -2.39
C ASP A 80 4.26 13.82 -1.46
N ASP A 81 4.55 15.05 -1.01
CA ASP A 81 3.74 15.81 -0.06
C ASP A 81 2.44 16.32 -0.70
N ARG A 82 1.41 15.47 -0.76
CA ARG A 82 0.07 15.81 -1.23
C ARG A 82 -0.95 15.66 -0.11
N GLU A 83 -1.81 16.65 0.06
CA GLU A 83 -2.85 16.62 1.11
C GLU A 83 -3.89 15.51 0.89
N THR A 84 -4.04 15.01 -0.33
CA THR A 84 -4.88 13.83 -0.61
C THR A 84 -4.27 12.51 -0.15
N ILE A 85 -2.95 12.48 0.11
CA ILE A 85 -2.22 11.34 0.69
C ILE A 85 -2.11 11.52 2.21
N LEU A 86 -1.76 12.72 2.66
CA LEU A 86 -1.40 12.99 4.05
C LEU A 86 -2.59 13.02 5.00
N SER A 87 -3.78 13.38 4.51
CA SER A 87 -4.93 13.73 5.35
C SER A 87 -6.06 12.72 5.23
N ARG A 88 -6.64 12.33 6.38
CA ARG A 88 -7.86 11.51 6.46
C ARG A 88 -9.10 12.42 6.49
N PRO A 89 -10.16 12.14 5.73
CA PRO A 89 -11.43 12.86 5.87
C PRO A 89 -11.92 12.81 7.32
N GLY A 90 -12.22 13.98 7.90
CA GLY A 90 -12.73 14.08 9.27
C GLY A 90 -11.66 14.02 10.38
N ASP A 91 -10.37 14.00 10.06
CA ASP A 91 -9.27 14.19 11.02
C ASP A 91 -8.71 15.63 10.92
N PRO A 92 -9.25 16.60 11.67
CA PRO A 92 -8.85 18.00 11.60
C PRO A 92 -7.42 18.27 12.11
N LYS A 93 -6.74 17.26 12.67
CA LYS A 93 -5.41 17.41 13.27
C LYS A 93 -4.28 16.84 12.40
N GLY A 94 -4.58 16.03 11.39
CA GLY A 94 -3.66 15.70 10.29
C GLY A 94 -2.25 15.24 10.70
N PHE A 95 -2.12 14.41 11.74
CA PHE A 95 -0.78 14.11 12.32
C PHE A 95 -0.05 12.94 11.66
N ALA A 96 -0.72 12.07 10.88
CA ALA A 96 -0.04 11.01 10.15
C ALA A 96 -0.85 10.55 8.93
N PRO A 97 -0.19 10.28 7.78
CA PRO A 97 -0.83 9.66 6.62
C PRO A 97 -1.44 8.29 6.97
N PRO A 98 -2.52 7.85 6.28
CA PRO A 98 -3.16 6.56 6.51
C PRO A 98 -2.35 5.40 5.94
N VAL A 99 -1.13 5.19 6.44
CA VAL A 99 -0.32 4.00 6.14
C VAL A 99 -0.81 2.84 7.00
N GLU A 100 -0.97 1.68 6.39
CA GLU A 100 -1.41 0.45 7.04
C GLU A 100 -0.38 -0.64 6.75
N ILE A 101 0.06 -1.34 7.80
CA ILE A 101 0.74 -2.63 7.65
C ILE A 101 -0.37 -3.67 7.50
N HIS A 102 -0.60 -4.11 6.27
CA HIS A 102 -1.73 -4.96 5.93
C HIS A 102 -1.49 -6.42 6.36
N SER A 103 -0.26 -6.90 6.20
CA SER A 103 0.11 -8.23 6.68
C SER A 103 1.60 -8.36 6.94
N VAL A 104 1.95 -9.21 7.90
CA VAL A 104 3.33 -9.61 8.20
C VAL A 104 3.34 -11.12 8.35
N ARG A 105 4.08 -11.83 7.49
CA ARG A 105 4.07 -13.30 7.47
C ARG A 105 5.42 -13.88 7.08
N THR A 106 5.68 -15.09 7.55
CA THR A 106 6.84 -15.86 7.09
C THR A 106 6.52 -16.70 5.85
N SER A 107 7.53 -16.93 5.02
CA SER A 107 7.48 -17.88 3.92
C SER A 107 8.75 -18.72 3.89
N ARG A 108 8.63 -19.97 3.44
CA ARG A 108 9.76 -20.86 3.18
C ARG A 108 9.68 -21.33 1.74
N ARG A 109 10.79 -21.24 1.02
CA ARG A 109 10.90 -21.80 -0.33
C ARG A 109 12.28 -22.41 -0.56
N THR A 110 12.34 -23.44 -1.36
CA THR A 110 13.62 -23.98 -1.83
C THR A 110 14.08 -23.15 -3.03
N GLY A 111 15.27 -22.56 -2.94
CA GLY A 111 15.88 -21.84 -4.06
C GLY A 111 16.35 -22.78 -5.17
N PRO A 112 16.74 -22.24 -6.33
CA PRO A 112 17.19 -23.03 -7.48
C PRO A 112 18.33 -24.01 -7.15
N ASP A 113 19.19 -23.64 -6.20
CA ASP A 113 20.35 -24.42 -5.76
C ASP A 113 20.08 -25.33 -4.55
N GLY A 114 18.79 -25.54 -4.19
CA GLY A 114 18.40 -26.39 -3.05
C GLY A 114 18.47 -25.70 -1.68
N GLN A 115 18.79 -24.42 -1.61
CA GLN A 115 18.84 -23.64 -0.37
C GLN A 115 17.44 -23.40 0.24
N ASP A 116 17.28 -23.61 1.55
CA ASP A 116 16.08 -23.24 2.31
C ASP A 116 16.09 -21.72 2.55
N LEU A 117 15.26 -20.99 1.80
CA LEU A 117 15.10 -19.55 1.93
C LEU A 117 13.94 -19.27 2.88
N ARG A 118 14.27 -18.73 4.06
CA ARG A 118 13.30 -18.23 5.03
C ARG A 118 13.13 -16.74 4.80
N GLN A 119 11.90 -16.31 4.58
CA GLN A 119 11.60 -14.94 4.20
C GLN A 119 10.55 -14.35 5.13
N LEU A 120 10.69 -13.06 5.42
CA LEU A 120 9.64 -12.25 6.00
C LEU A 120 9.00 -11.44 4.88
N ILE A 121 7.68 -11.52 4.78
CA ILE A 121 6.90 -10.76 3.81
C ILE A 121 6.09 -9.74 4.60
N ILE A 122 6.28 -8.46 4.27
CA ILE A 122 5.52 -7.34 4.83
C ILE A 122 4.75 -6.68 3.68
N GLU A 123 3.45 -6.53 3.86
CA GLU A 123 2.60 -5.78 2.94
C GLU A 123 2.21 -4.46 3.59
N ILE A 124 2.58 -3.36 2.92
CA ILE A 124 2.27 -2.00 3.34
C ILE A 124 1.35 -1.39 2.29
N VAL A 125 0.24 -0.80 2.73
CA VAL A 125 -0.74 -0.15 1.85
C VAL A 125 -1.03 1.27 2.32
N GLN A 126 -1.36 2.12 1.36
CA GLN A 126 -1.79 3.49 1.63
C GLN A 126 -2.87 3.91 0.64
N GLN A 127 -3.74 4.80 1.10
CA GLN A 127 -4.82 5.37 0.30
C GLN A 127 -4.52 6.83 -0.02
N ARG A 128 -4.93 7.24 -1.22
CA ARG A 128 -4.95 8.64 -1.69
C ARG A 128 -6.36 8.94 -2.17
N ARG A 129 -6.86 10.13 -1.85
CA ARG A 129 -8.14 10.63 -2.38
C ARG A 129 -8.00 10.93 -3.86
N GLY A 130 -8.89 10.35 -4.67
CA GLY A 130 -8.99 10.58 -6.10
C GLY A 130 -10.23 11.38 -6.46
N PHE A 131 -10.09 12.27 -7.44
CA PHE A 131 -11.15 13.12 -7.99
C PHE A 131 -11.29 12.92 -9.49
N TYR A 132 -12.51 12.98 -10.03
CA TYR A 132 -12.73 12.89 -11.49
C TYR A 132 -12.31 14.17 -12.22
N ASP A 133 -12.45 15.33 -11.58
CA ASP A 133 -11.93 16.58 -12.13
C ASP A 133 -10.46 16.74 -11.76
N GLN A 134 -9.59 16.89 -12.76
CA GLN A 134 -8.16 17.06 -12.55
C GLN A 134 -7.84 18.38 -11.82
N ASN A 135 -8.57 19.46 -12.09
CA ASN A 135 -8.37 20.73 -11.38
C ASN A 135 -8.75 20.58 -9.91
N GLU A 136 -9.82 19.83 -9.60
CA GLU A 136 -10.16 19.51 -8.21
C GLU A 136 -9.05 18.69 -7.55
N GLN A 137 -8.50 17.68 -8.23
CA GLN A 137 -7.37 16.90 -7.72
C GLN A 137 -6.18 17.80 -7.37
N GLU A 138 -5.79 18.71 -8.26
CA GLU A 138 -4.66 19.62 -8.04
C GLU A 138 -4.92 20.61 -6.90
N LEU A 139 -6.14 21.12 -6.77
CA LEU A 139 -6.54 21.99 -5.67
C LEU A 139 -6.49 21.24 -4.33
N GLN A 140 -7.05 20.02 -4.29
CA GLN A 140 -7.08 19.17 -3.09
C GLN A 140 -5.70 18.63 -2.71
N ASP A 141 -4.79 18.44 -3.66
CA ASP A 141 -3.39 18.07 -3.38
C ASP A 141 -2.62 19.22 -2.71
N LYS A 142 -2.93 20.47 -3.05
CA LYS A 142 -2.26 21.69 -2.54
C LYS A 142 -2.89 22.28 -1.28
N HIS A 143 -4.22 22.26 -1.17
CA HIS A 143 -4.96 22.94 -0.11
C HIS A 143 -5.72 21.92 0.76
N GLY A 144 -5.16 21.63 1.93
CA GLY A 144 -5.74 20.71 2.91
C GLY A 144 -6.81 21.31 3.82
N ASP A 145 -7.10 22.61 3.69
CA ASP A 145 -7.92 23.34 4.66
C ASP A 145 -9.43 23.04 4.56
N ASN A 146 -9.88 22.37 3.50
CA ASN A 146 -11.26 21.93 3.38
C ASN A 146 -11.36 20.64 2.53
N PRO A 147 -11.03 19.48 3.11
CA PRO A 147 -10.98 18.23 2.37
C PRO A 147 -12.38 17.86 1.87
N SER A 148 -12.60 17.89 0.55
CA SER A 148 -13.81 17.32 -0.04
C SER A 148 -13.79 15.80 0.13
N GLY A 149 -14.99 15.20 0.17
CA GLY A 149 -15.12 13.75 0.06
C GLY A 149 -14.52 13.29 -1.27
N ALA A 150 -13.73 12.22 -1.24
CA ALA A 150 -13.13 11.69 -2.46
C ALA A 150 -14.19 11.09 -3.38
N ASP A 151 -14.03 11.26 -4.70
CA ASP A 151 -14.85 10.57 -5.70
C ASP A 151 -14.53 9.07 -5.79
N PHE A 152 -13.26 8.74 -5.56
CA PHE A 152 -12.76 7.36 -5.52
C PHE A 152 -11.49 7.26 -4.67
N VAL A 153 -11.10 6.02 -4.35
CA VAL A 153 -9.88 5.72 -3.59
C VAL A 153 -8.80 5.22 -4.55
N PHE A 154 -7.66 5.92 -4.57
CA PHE A 154 -6.44 5.46 -5.22
C PHE A 154 -5.58 4.71 -4.19
N ARG A 155 -4.98 3.58 -4.58
CA ARG A 155 -4.18 2.73 -3.69
C ARG A 155 -2.74 2.59 -4.19
N GLY A 156 -1.83 2.75 -3.25
CA GLY A 156 -0.40 2.48 -3.39
C GLY A 156 0.08 1.61 -2.23
N GLY A 157 1.34 1.21 -2.29
CA GLY A 157 1.90 0.29 -1.31
C GLY A 157 3.10 -0.47 -1.84
N ALA A 158 3.62 -1.35 -0.99
CA ALA A 158 4.67 -2.28 -1.34
C ALA A 158 4.50 -3.64 -0.65
N THR A 159 4.94 -4.68 -1.35
CA THR A 159 5.27 -5.98 -0.76
C THR A 159 6.78 -6.03 -0.61
N LEU A 160 7.24 -6.08 0.63
CA LEU A 160 8.64 -6.18 1.00
C LEU A 160 8.99 -7.63 1.32
N ILE A 161 10.11 -8.11 0.80
CA ILE A 161 10.57 -9.48 1.01
C ILE A 161 11.97 -9.42 1.60
N PHE A 162 12.07 -9.70 2.89
CA PHE A 162 13.34 -9.77 3.60
C PHE A 162 13.87 -11.20 3.66
N ASP A 163 15.18 -11.33 3.70
CA ASP A 163 15.87 -12.56 4.05
C ASP A 163 16.01 -12.67 5.58
N LEU A 164 15.38 -13.68 6.19
CA LEU A 164 15.42 -13.86 7.65
C LEU A 164 16.79 -14.35 8.17
N ARG A 165 17.67 -14.86 7.30
CA ARG A 165 19.02 -15.27 7.69
C ARG A 165 19.97 -14.08 7.70
N GLU A 166 19.81 -13.18 6.74
CA GLU A 166 20.74 -12.06 6.52
C GLU A 166 20.24 -10.72 7.05
N GLY A 167 18.96 -10.61 7.48
CA GLY A 167 18.46 -9.41 8.14
C GLY A 167 18.03 -8.27 7.20
N HIS A 168 18.16 -8.45 5.88
CA HIS A 168 18.02 -7.36 4.92
C HIS A 168 16.95 -7.60 3.86
N LEU A 169 16.47 -6.48 3.31
CA LEU A 169 15.50 -6.46 2.25
C LEU A 169 16.11 -6.98 0.95
N ARG A 170 15.51 -8.04 0.41
CA ARG A 170 15.93 -8.62 -0.88
C ARG A 170 15.18 -7.99 -2.05
N TYR A 171 13.88 -7.80 -1.90
CA TYR A 171 13.02 -7.27 -2.95
C TYR A 171 11.93 -6.35 -2.39
N ALA A 172 11.61 -5.29 -3.13
CA ALA A 172 10.43 -4.48 -2.92
C ALA A 172 9.61 -4.42 -4.22
N VAL A 173 8.39 -4.94 -4.17
CA VAL A 173 7.42 -4.81 -5.27
C VAL A 173 6.47 -3.70 -4.89
N ARG A 174 6.51 -2.57 -5.61
CA ARG A 174 5.80 -1.35 -5.19
C ARG A 174 4.90 -0.75 -6.26
N LYS A 175 3.95 0.03 -5.77
CA LYS A 175 3.06 0.91 -6.51
C LYS A 175 3.04 2.25 -5.77
N ARG A 176 3.76 3.25 -6.29
CA ARG A 176 3.86 4.55 -5.61
C ARG A 176 2.48 5.19 -5.42
N ILE A 177 2.23 5.71 -4.23
CA ILE A 177 0.97 6.42 -3.91
C ILE A 177 0.89 7.79 -4.60
N SER A 178 2.05 8.37 -4.92
CA SER A 178 2.24 9.64 -5.61
C SER A 178 2.30 9.53 -7.14
N ASP A 179 2.02 8.34 -7.70
CA ASP A 179 2.06 8.12 -9.15
C ASP A 179 0.83 8.73 -9.84
N ASP A 180 1.00 9.94 -10.37
CA ASP A 180 -0.07 10.68 -11.04
C ASP A 180 -0.46 10.05 -12.39
N ALA A 181 0.45 9.35 -13.07
CA ALA A 181 0.13 8.66 -14.32
C ALA A 181 -0.79 7.46 -14.06
N ARG A 182 -0.53 6.69 -12.99
CA ARG A 182 -1.44 5.61 -12.55
C ARG A 182 -2.76 6.14 -12.02
N LEU A 183 -2.75 7.30 -11.35
CA LEU A 183 -3.97 7.96 -10.91
C LEU A 183 -4.85 8.34 -12.11
N GLU A 184 -4.26 8.93 -13.15
CA GLU A 184 -4.95 9.29 -14.40
C GLU A 184 -5.56 8.06 -15.07
N GLN A 185 -4.80 6.98 -15.21
CA GLN A 185 -5.30 5.73 -15.81
C GLN A 185 -6.49 5.15 -15.04
N GLN A 186 -6.45 5.18 -13.70
CA GLN A 186 -7.58 4.76 -12.88
C GLN A 186 -8.79 5.71 -13.05
N ARG A 187 -8.54 7.02 -13.13
CA ARG A 187 -9.59 8.03 -13.37
C ARG A 187 -10.27 7.82 -14.72
N ASP A 188 -9.49 7.69 -15.79
CA ASP A 188 -9.99 7.44 -17.15
C ASP A 188 -10.82 6.16 -17.23
N PHE A 189 -10.32 5.08 -16.61
CA PHE A 189 -11.05 3.83 -16.49
C PHE A 189 -12.41 4.08 -15.84
N LEU A 190 -12.43 4.62 -14.61
CA LEU A 190 -13.68 4.83 -13.85
C LEU A 190 -14.64 5.83 -14.53
N ALA A 191 -14.12 6.90 -15.14
CA ALA A 191 -14.91 7.87 -15.89
C ALA A 191 -15.56 7.22 -17.13
N GLY A 192 -14.81 6.42 -17.88
CA GLY A 192 -15.33 5.65 -19.02
C GLY A 192 -16.52 4.76 -18.66
N TYR A 193 -16.54 4.18 -17.45
CA TYR A 193 -17.69 3.42 -16.96
C TYR A 193 -18.85 4.31 -16.48
N ARG A 194 -18.58 5.45 -15.84
CA ARG A 194 -19.64 6.39 -15.40
C ARG A 194 -20.44 6.97 -16.57
N PHE A 195 -19.78 7.27 -17.68
CA PHE A 195 -20.42 7.87 -18.86
C PHE A 195 -20.87 6.83 -19.91
N GLY A 196 -20.49 5.56 -19.77
CA GLY A 196 -20.98 4.43 -20.56
C GLY A 196 -22.18 3.73 -19.90
N SER A 197 -23.10 3.17 -20.71
CA SER A 197 -24.35 2.54 -20.26
C SER A 197 -24.20 1.25 -19.41
N THR A 198 -23.00 0.96 -18.90
CA THR A 198 -22.66 -0.27 -18.17
C THR A 198 -22.52 -0.08 -16.66
N ALA A 199 -22.42 1.16 -16.14
CA ALA A 199 -22.36 1.42 -14.68
C ALA A 199 -23.59 0.92 -13.91
N PHE A 200 -24.77 0.85 -14.55
CA PHE A 200 -26.01 0.38 -13.92
C PHE A 200 -26.04 -1.14 -13.64
N GLY A 201 -25.17 -1.93 -14.27
CA GLY A 201 -25.14 -3.39 -14.09
C GLY A 201 -24.27 -3.90 -12.94
N TYR A 202 -23.41 -3.04 -12.35
CA TYR A 202 -22.27 -3.50 -11.54
C TYR A 202 -22.08 -2.79 -10.19
N GLY A 203 -23.08 -2.06 -9.68
CA GLY A 203 -23.08 -1.59 -8.28
C GLY A 203 -21.95 -0.61 -7.90
N LEU A 204 -21.27 0.01 -8.86
CA LEU A 204 -20.13 0.92 -8.63
C LEU A 204 -20.54 2.32 -8.09
N GLN A 205 -21.84 2.56 -7.85
CA GLN A 205 -22.31 3.77 -7.19
C GLN A 205 -22.52 3.46 -5.71
N GLY A 206 -21.53 3.83 -4.89
CA GLY A 206 -21.52 3.54 -3.47
C GLY A 206 -22.77 4.05 -2.74
N GLY A 207 -23.29 3.19 -1.86
CA GLY A 207 -24.20 3.60 -0.78
C GLY A 207 -25.56 2.93 -0.76
N SER A 208 -25.66 1.60 -0.68
CA SER A 208 -26.72 0.99 0.12
C SER A 208 -26.37 -0.44 0.56
N THR A 209 -26.87 -0.77 1.74
CA THR A 209 -26.75 -2.00 2.50
C THR A 209 -27.25 -3.23 1.75
N GLY A 210 -26.47 -4.31 1.77
CA GLY A 210 -27.00 -5.66 1.74
C GLY A 210 -27.03 -6.36 0.37
N THR A 211 -26.26 -7.45 0.33
CA THR A 211 -26.48 -8.69 -0.43
C THR A 211 -26.16 -8.74 -1.94
N ALA A 212 -25.04 -9.42 -2.21
CA ALA A 212 -24.93 -10.56 -3.14
C ALA A 212 -24.73 -10.35 -4.65
N LEU A 213 -23.89 -9.42 -5.12
CA LEU A 213 -23.38 -9.43 -6.51
C LEU A 213 -21.90 -9.01 -6.64
N ASP A 214 -21.05 -9.51 -5.74
CA ASP A 214 -19.59 -9.33 -5.75
C ASP A 214 -18.90 -10.36 -6.67
N GLU A 215 -18.91 -10.16 -7.99
CA GLU A 215 -18.02 -10.94 -8.88
C GLU A 215 -17.14 -10.02 -9.76
N PRO A 216 -16.06 -9.45 -9.20
CA PRO A 216 -15.09 -8.61 -9.91
C PRO A 216 -14.29 -9.36 -10.99
N PHE A 217 -14.37 -10.68 -11.05
CA PHE A 217 -13.65 -11.51 -12.04
C PHE A 217 -14.18 -11.34 -13.47
N ALA A 218 -15.46 -11.00 -13.67
CA ALA A 218 -16.03 -10.77 -15.00
C ALA A 218 -15.41 -9.56 -15.72
N LEU A 219 -14.81 -8.62 -14.98
CA LEU A 219 -14.16 -7.42 -15.53
C LEU A 219 -12.87 -7.73 -16.32
N VAL A 220 -12.17 -8.83 -16.00
CA VAL A 220 -10.87 -9.17 -16.60
C VAL A 220 -11.00 -9.79 -17.99
N HIS A 221 -12.16 -10.36 -18.32
CA HIS A 221 -12.38 -11.12 -19.56
C HIS A 221 -12.87 -10.28 -20.76
N ARG A 222 -12.94 -8.95 -20.65
CA ARG A 222 -13.40 -8.07 -21.75
C ARG A 222 -12.27 -7.45 -22.58
N GLY A 223 -11.02 -7.71 -22.24
CA GLY A 223 -9.83 -7.29 -23.00
C GLY A 223 -9.22 -8.45 -23.78
N GLY A 224 -9.80 -8.75 -24.94
CA GLY A 224 -9.23 -9.60 -26.00
C GLY A 224 -9.37 -8.90 -27.33
#